data_AF-A0A6N4DRD2-F1
#
_entry.id   AF-A0A6N4DRD2-F1
#
_cell.length_a   1.000
_cell.length_b   1.000
_cell.length_c   1.000
_cell.angle_alpha   90.00
_cell.angle_beta   90.00
_cell.angle_gamma   90.00
#
_symmetry.space_group_name_H-M   'P 1'
#
loop_
_entity.id
_entity.type
_entity.pdbx_description
1 polymer ?
#
loop_
_entity_poly.entity_id
_entity_poly.type
_entity_poly.pdbx_seq_one_letter_code
_entity_poly.pdbx_strand_id
1 'polypeptide(L)'
;MSVPEWVTMILLLLLAGGLALLGLERVRQRRHMATLERRLEYLSSNFNILCAGALGVEQRVNRLEQQGRDLEQRQDSMETQQGGEQPYGDAIRLVHQGANAGRLVDELGLSRSEADLLVMLHGEKESL
;
A
#
# COMPACT_ATOMS: atom_id res chain seq x y z
N MET A 1 -0.49 76.95 48.84
CA MET A 1 -0.98 77.03 47.44
C MET A 1 -1.84 75.81 47.17
N SER A 2 -3.16 75.96 47.21
CA SER A 2 -4.12 74.92 46.83
C SER A 2 -4.08 74.73 45.32
N VAL A 3 -3.94 73.48 44.88
CA VAL A 3 -4.00 73.11 43.47
C VAL A 3 -5.43 73.31 42.98
N PRO A 4 -5.67 73.94 41.82
CA PRO A 4 -7.03 74.11 41.30
C PRO A 4 -7.69 72.76 40.98
N GLU A 5 -8.97 72.61 41.31
CA GLU A 5 -9.72 71.35 41.08
C GLU A 5 -9.82 70.96 39.59
N TRP A 6 -9.76 71.92 38.67
CA TRP A 6 -9.73 71.62 37.24
C TRP A 6 -8.44 70.89 36.82
N VAL A 7 -7.32 71.12 37.52
CA VAL A 7 -6.05 70.45 37.25
C VAL A 7 -6.12 68.98 37.64
N THR A 8 -6.73 68.67 38.79
CA THR A 8 -6.88 67.28 39.25
C THR A 8 -7.82 66.49 38.35
N MET A 9 -8.89 67.12 37.85
CA MET A 9 -9.80 66.51 36.87
C MET A 9 -9.10 66.18 35.54
N ILE A 10 -8.28 67.11 35.01
CA ILE A 10 -7.52 66.85 33.77
C ILE A 10 -6.50 65.73 33.99
N LEU A 11 -5.80 65.73 35.13
CA LEU A 11 -4.84 64.68 35.47
C LEU A 11 -5.51 63.29 35.54
N LEU A 12 -6.67 63.20 36.20
CA LEU A 12 -7.44 61.95 36.28
C LEU A 12 -7.92 61.47 34.92
N LEU A 13 -8.39 62.39 34.07
CA LEU A 13 -8.84 62.06 32.71
C LEU A 13 -7.69 61.53 31.84
N LEU A 14 -6.51 62.16 31.92
CA LEU A 14 -5.31 61.68 31.21
C LEU A 14 -4.85 60.32 31.72
N LEU A 15 -4.89 60.10 33.04
CA LEU A 15 -4.49 58.84 33.65
C LEU A 15 -5.45 57.70 33.26
N ALA A 16 -6.76 57.97 33.30
CA ALA A 16 -7.79 57.02 32.85
C ALA A 16 -7.65 56.69 31.35
N GLY A 17 -7.41 57.71 30.51
CA GLY A 17 -7.15 57.52 29.08
C GLY A 17 -5.90 56.68 28.81
N GLY A 18 -4.81 56.94 29.53
CA GLY A 18 -3.57 56.16 29.42
C GLY A 18 -3.77 54.69 29.81
N LEU A 19 -4.47 54.42 30.92
CA LEU A 19 -4.79 53.05 31.33
C LEU A 19 -5.70 52.33 30.31
N ALA A 20 -6.68 53.04 29.73
CA ALA A 20 -7.55 52.48 28.70
C ALA A 20 -6.78 52.10 27.43
N LEU A 21 -5.86 52.96 26.96
CA LEU A 21 -5.01 52.69 25.80
C LEU A 21 -4.09 51.48 26.03
N LEU A 22 -3.43 51.41 27.20
CA LEU A 22 -2.61 50.26 27.58
C LEU A 22 -3.44 48.98 27.66
N GLY A 23 -4.67 49.04 28.19
CA GLY A 23 -5.61 47.93 28.20
C GLY A 23 -5.95 47.42 26.81
N LEU A 24 -6.26 48.33 25.88
CA LEU A 24 -6.57 48.03 24.48
C LEU A 24 -5.39 47.39 23.74
N GLU A 25 -4.17 47.94 23.91
CA GLU A 25 -2.95 47.36 23.33
C GLU A 25 -2.67 45.96 23.87
N ARG A 26 -2.82 45.75 25.18
CA ARG A 26 -2.66 44.43 25.81
C ARG A 26 -3.66 43.42 25.25
N VAL A 27 -4.93 43.81 25.09
CA VAL A 27 -5.95 42.94 24.49
C VAL A 27 -5.61 42.65 23.02
N ARG A 28 -5.15 43.64 22.27
CA ARG A 28 -4.74 43.47 20.86
C ARG A 28 -3.55 42.51 20.74
N GLN A 29 -2.54 42.66 21.58
CA GLN A 29 -1.39 41.74 21.64
C GLN A 29 -1.81 40.32 22.02
N ARG A 30 -2.68 40.16 23.02
CA ARG A 30 -3.23 38.85 23.40
C ARG A 30 -3.99 38.20 22.24
N ARG A 31 -4.77 38.97 21.49
CA ARG A 31 -5.47 38.46 20.29
C ARG A 31 -4.50 38.00 19.20
N HIS A 32 -3.39 38.71 18.99
CA HIS A 32 -2.35 38.29 18.06
C HIS A 32 -1.69 36.98 18.50
N MET A 33 -1.33 36.85 19.78
CA MET A 33 -0.74 35.61 20.31
C MET A 33 -1.72 34.44 20.19
N ALA A 34 -2.98 34.61 20.58
CA ALA A 34 -4.01 33.58 20.43
C ALA A 34 -4.26 33.17 18.96
N THR A 35 -4.07 34.08 18.01
CA THR A 35 -4.21 33.77 16.58
C THR A 35 -3.01 32.95 16.08
N LEU A 36 -1.80 33.25 16.56
CA LEU A 36 -0.60 32.48 16.24
C LEU A 36 -0.67 31.07 16.84
N GLU A 37 -1.10 30.94 18.09
CA GLU A 37 -1.29 29.65 18.75
C GLU A 37 -2.27 28.76 17.98
N ARG A 38 -3.43 29.31 17.58
CA ARG A 38 -4.40 28.57 16.75
C ARG A 38 -3.83 28.12 15.41
N ARG A 39 -2.98 28.93 14.78
CA ARG A 39 -2.33 28.56 13.51
C ARG A 39 -1.32 27.42 13.72
N LEU A 40 -0.57 27.45 14.81
CA LEU A 40 0.35 26.37 15.17
C LEU A 40 -0.41 25.08 15.49
N GLU A 41 -1.50 25.16 16.22
CA GLU A 41 -2.34 24.00 16.55
C GLU A 41 -2.97 23.40 15.28
N TYR A 42 -3.46 24.24 14.37
CA TYR A 42 -3.97 23.81 13.07
C TYR A 42 -2.86 23.13 12.23
N LEU A 43 -1.67 23.70 12.19
CA LEU A 43 -0.54 23.12 11.45
C LEU A 43 -0.09 21.79 12.04
N SER A 44 0.00 21.69 13.37
CA SER A 44 0.33 20.45 14.08
C SER A 44 -0.73 19.37 13.84
N SER A 45 -2.01 19.74 13.84
CA SER A 45 -3.10 18.82 13.55
C SER A 45 -3.03 18.29 12.11
N ASN A 46 -2.82 19.17 11.13
CA ASN A 46 -2.62 18.76 9.74
C ASN A 46 -1.41 17.86 9.57
N PHE A 47 -0.30 18.16 10.26
CA PHE A 47 0.89 17.30 10.23
C PHE A 47 0.58 15.90 10.77
N ASN A 48 -0.16 15.81 11.88
CA ASN A 48 -0.58 14.53 12.43
C ASN A 48 -1.50 13.74 11.47
N ILE A 49 -2.44 14.43 10.81
CA ILE A 49 -3.31 13.82 9.79
C ILE A 49 -2.48 13.33 8.59
N LEU A 50 -1.52 14.12 8.13
CA LEU A 50 -0.62 13.75 7.03
C LEU A 50 0.26 12.56 7.40
N CYS A 51 0.83 12.54 8.60
CA CYS A 51 1.60 11.40 9.10
C CYS A 51 0.73 10.13 9.21
N ALA A 52 -0.49 10.25 9.74
CA ALA A 52 -1.43 9.13 9.78
C ALA A 52 -1.81 8.65 8.37
N GLY A 53 -1.99 9.58 7.42
CA GLY A 53 -2.22 9.27 6.01
C GLY A 53 -1.04 8.56 5.36
N ALA A 54 0.19 9.02 5.60
CA ALA A 54 1.41 8.40 5.09
C ALA A 54 1.58 6.97 5.61
N LEU A 55 1.37 6.75 6.92
CA LEU A 55 1.40 5.41 7.52
C LEU A 55 0.32 4.48 6.92
N GLY A 56 -0.88 5.00 6.65
CA GLY A 56 -1.93 4.23 5.98
C GLY A 56 -1.58 3.84 4.54
N VAL A 57 -0.89 4.72 3.82
CA VAL A 57 -0.38 4.43 2.47
C VAL A 57 0.70 3.36 2.51
N GLU A 58 1.65 3.45 3.45
CA GLU A 58 2.70 2.42 3.62
C GLU A 58 2.11 1.03 3.89
N GLN A 59 1.11 0.93 4.77
CA GLN A 59 0.41 -0.35 5.04
C GLN A 59 -0.28 -0.89 3.79
N ARG A 60 -0.90 -0.02 2.98
CA ARG A 60 -1.57 -0.43 1.75
C ARG A 60 -0.57 -0.90 0.69
N VAL A 61 0.58 -0.23 0.57
CA VAL A 61 1.67 -0.63 -0.34
C VAL A 61 2.22 -1.99 0.08
N ASN A 62 2.52 -2.19 1.36
CA ASN A 62 3.01 -3.48 1.86
C ASN A 62 2.01 -4.62 1.59
N ARG A 63 0.72 -4.37 1.80
CA ARG A 63 -0.33 -5.35 1.47
C ARG A 63 -0.37 -5.68 -0.03
N LEU A 64 -0.23 -4.68 -0.90
CA LEU A 64 -0.17 -4.90 -2.34
C LEU A 64 1.07 -5.69 -2.76
N GLU A 65 2.23 -5.40 -2.19
CA GLU A 65 3.46 -6.17 -2.43
C GLU A 65 3.32 -7.64 -1.97
N GLN A 66 2.72 -7.87 -0.80
CA GLN A 66 2.44 -9.23 -0.32
C GLN A 66 1.49 -9.98 -1.25
N GLN A 67 0.43 -9.32 -1.71
CA GLN A 67 -0.50 -9.91 -2.68
C GLN A 67 0.18 -10.19 -4.02
N GLY A 68 1.07 -9.30 -4.47
CA GLY A 68 1.88 -9.51 -5.67
C GLY A 68 2.77 -10.75 -5.55
N ARG A 69 3.49 -10.89 -4.43
CA ARG A 69 4.32 -12.07 -4.16
C ARG A 69 3.51 -13.37 -4.10
N ASP A 70 2.33 -13.35 -3.47
CA ASP A 70 1.44 -14.54 -3.45
C ASP A 70 0.96 -14.91 -4.86
N LEU A 71 0.63 -13.92 -5.69
CA LEU A 71 0.24 -14.15 -7.08
C LEU A 71 1.40 -14.69 -7.92
N GLU A 72 2.60 -14.14 -7.76
CA GLU A 72 3.81 -14.61 -8.43
C GLU A 72 4.11 -16.07 -8.05
N GLN A 73 4.04 -16.41 -6.77
CA GLN A 73 4.24 -17.78 -6.29
C GLN A 73 3.16 -18.74 -6.84
N ARG A 74 1.90 -18.29 -6.95
CA ARG A 74 0.84 -19.09 -7.59
C ARG A 74 1.12 -19.30 -9.06
N GLN A 75 1.56 -18.26 -9.77
CA GLN A 75 1.88 -18.35 -11.19
C GLN A 75 3.04 -19.32 -11.43
N ASP A 76 4.10 -19.23 -10.64
CA ASP A 76 5.24 -20.15 -10.69
C ASP A 76 4.81 -21.59 -10.40
N SER A 77 3.90 -21.79 -9.44
CA SER A 77 3.32 -23.11 -9.14
C SER A 77 2.44 -23.66 -10.27
N MET A 78 1.78 -22.79 -11.04
CA MET A 78 0.97 -23.18 -12.21
C MET A 78 1.87 -23.49 -13.42
N GLU A 79 2.92 -22.71 -13.64
CA GLU A 79 3.91 -22.94 -14.69
C GLU A 79 4.68 -24.24 -14.44
N THR A 80 5.06 -24.49 -13.18
CA THR A 80 5.68 -25.75 -12.76
C THR A 80 4.74 -26.95 -12.96
N GLN A 81 3.43 -26.80 -12.69
CA GLN A 81 2.44 -27.85 -12.93
C GLN A 81 2.23 -28.12 -14.43
N GLN A 82 2.23 -27.09 -15.28
CA GLN A 82 2.15 -27.25 -16.73
C GLN A 82 3.42 -27.89 -17.32
N GLY A 83 4.59 -27.68 -16.71
CA GLY A 83 5.82 -28.39 -17.05
C GLY A 83 5.76 -29.92 -16.83
N GLY A 84 4.81 -30.41 -16.03
CA GLY A 84 4.57 -31.85 -15.82
C GLY A 84 3.82 -32.55 -16.96
N GLU A 85 3.15 -31.80 -17.86
CA GLU A 85 2.40 -32.37 -18.99
C GLU A 85 3.27 -32.58 -20.25
N GLN A 86 4.46 -32.00 -20.29
CA GLN A 86 5.35 -32.02 -21.45
C GLN A 86 5.83 -33.43 -21.88
N PRO A 87 6.19 -34.36 -20.97
CA PRO A 87 6.61 -35.72 -21.34
C PRO A 87 5.50 -36.54 -22.01
N TYR A 88 4.24 -36.33 -21.61
CA TYR A 88 3.10 -37.07 -22.16
C TYR A 88 2.73 -36.61 -23.56
N GLY A 89 2.86 -35.31 -23.87
CA GLY A 89 2.60 -34.78 -25.20
C GLY A 89 3.49 -35.41 -26.28
N ASP A 90 4.78 -35.56 -25.98
CA ASP A 90 5.75 -36.21 -26.87
C ASP A 90 5.56 -37.73 -26.91
N ALA A 91 5.22 -38.35 -25.78
CA ALA A 91 4.87 -39.78 -25.71
C ALA A 91 3.68 -40.13 -26.60
N ILE A 92 2.60 -39.34 -26.53
CA ILE A 92 1.39 -39.53 -27.33
C ILE A 92 1.70 -39.41 -28.83
N ARG A 93 2.56 -38.45 -29.22
CA ARG A 93 3.03 -38.32 -30.62
C ARG A 93 3.83 -39.52 -31.09
N LEU A 94 4.74 -40.03 -30.27
CA LEU A 94 5.54 -41.23 -30.56
C LEU A 94 4.65 -42.48 -30.70
N VAL A 95 3.66 -42.64 -29.82
CA VAL A 95 2.67 -43.73 -29.91
C VAL A 95 1.86 -43.62 -31.20
N HIS A 96 1.41 -42.42 -31.58
CA HIS A 96 0.73 -42.20 -32.86
C HIS A 96 1.62 -42.51 -34.08
N GLN A 97 2.94 -42.42 -33.94
CA GLN A 97 3.91 -42.83 -34.96
C GLN A 97 4.24 -44.35 -34.91
N GLY A 98 3.55 -45.12 -34.06
CA GLY A 98 3.73 -46.56 -33.91
C GLY A 98 4.83 -46.99 -32.93
N ALA A 99 5.30 -46.09 -32.07
CA ALA A 99 6.28 -46.45 -31.04
C ALA A 99 5.66 -47.37 -29.97
N ASN A 100 6.41 -48.39 -29.56
CA ASN A 100 6.02 -49.30 -28.49
C ASN A 100 6.42 -48.77 -27.10
N ALA A 101 5.84 -49.37 -26.05
CA ALA A 101 6.06 -48.94 -24.68
C ALA A 101 7.54 -48.99 -24.25
N GLY A 102 8.33 -49.92 -24.78
CA GLY A 102 9.77 -49.99 -24.49
C GLY A 102 10.51 -48.74 -24.98
N ARG A 103 10.19 -48.28 -26.18
CA ARG A 103 10.80 -47.07 -26.75
C ARG A 103 10.43 -45.80 -25.97
N LEU A 104 9.22 -45.72 -25.44
CA LEU A 104 8.78 -44.64 -24.57
C LEU A 104 9.54 -44.62 -23.23
N VAL A 105 9.82 -45.79 -22.65
CA VAL A 105 10.63 -45.91 -21.43
C VAL A 105 12.07 -45.45 -21.69
N ASP A 106 12.65 -45.87 -22.82
CA ASP A 106 14.05 -45.59 -23.15
C ASP A 106 14.28 -44.13 -23.60
N GLU A 107 13.38 -43.55 -24.41
CA GLU A 107 13.55 -42.19 -24.96
C GLU A 107 12.96 -41.09 -24.06
N LEU A 108 11.90 -41.36 -23.31
CA LEU A 108 11.19 -40.35 -22.51
C LEU A 108 11.29 -40.60 -21.00
N GLY A 109 11.93 -41.69 -20.57
CA GLY A 109 12.13 -41.98 -19.15
C GLY A 109 10.86 -42.32 -18.38
N LEU A 110 9.78 -42.69 -19.07
CA LEU A 110 8.49 -43.05 -18.48
C LEU A 110 8.58 -44.37 -17.70
N SER A 111 7.71 -44.56 -16.71
CA SER A 111 7.62 -45.87 -16.05
C SER A 111 7.02 -46.91 -17.00
N ARG A 112 7.40 -48.19 -16.85
CA ARG A 112 6.92 -49.26 -17.74
C ARG A 112 5.38 -49.35 -17.77
N SER A 113 4.76 -49.27 -16.60
CA SER A 113 3.29 -49.27 -16.43
C SER A 113 2.59 -48.10 -17.12
N GLU A 114 3.25 -46.95 -17.18
CA GLU A 114 2.72 -45.71 -17.75
C GLU A 114 2.87 -45.68 -19.28
N ALA A 115 4.00 -46.16 -19.79
CA ALA A 115 4.19 -46.36 -21.22
C ALA A 115 3.21 -47.39 -21.80
N ASP A 116 2.96 -48.49 -21.09
CA ASP A 116 1.98 -49.50 -21.49
C ASP A 116 0.54 -48.92 -21.51
N LEU A 117 0.19 -48.07 -20.54
CA LEU A 117 -1.10 -47.38 -20.49
C LEU A 117 -1.28 -46.41 -21.67
N LEU A 118 -0.24 -45.63 -22.00
CA LEU A 118 -0.26 -44.66 -23.10
C LEU A 118 -0.40 -45.33 -24.47
N VAL A 119 0.32 -46.43 -24.69
CA VAL A 119 0.19 -47.24 -25.92
C VAL A 119 -1.21 -47.84 -26.03
N MET A 120 -1.79 -48.32 -24.93
CA MET A 120 -3.16 -48.86 -24.93
C MET A 120 -4.22 -47.78 -25.20
N LEU A 121 -4.07 -46.58 -24.63
CA LEU A 121 -5.06 -45.51 -24.75
C LEU A 121 -4.99 -44.78 -26.10
N HIS A 122 -3.79 -44.65 -26.69
CA HIS A 122 -3.54 -43.84 -27.88
C HIS A 122 -3.06 -44.63 -29.11
N GLY A 123 -2.67 -45.90 -28.97
CA GLY A 123 -2.13 -46.73 -30.06
C GLY A 123 -3.16 -47.27 -31.06
N GLU A 124 -4.46 -47.02 -30.82
CA GLU A 124 -5.55 -47.68 -31.54
C GLU A 124 -6.43 -46.72 -32.37
N LYS A 125 -5.82 -45.66 -32.95
CA LYS A 125 -6.52 -44.73 -33.87
C LYS A 125 -6.12 -44.80 -35.35
N GLU A 126 -5.30 -45.77 -35.77
CA GLU A 126 -5.01 -46.00 -37.20
C GLU A 126 -5.16 -47.47 -37.60
N SER A 127 -6.41 -47.97 -37.62
CA SER A 127 -6.80 -49.04 -38.55
C SER A 127 -8.33 -49.14 -38.69
N LEU A 128 -8.97 -48.12 -39.27
CA LEU A 128 -10.25 -48.27 -39.97
C LEU A 128 -10.23 -47.41 -41.23
#